data_AF-A0A363TQ03-F1
#
_entry.id   AF-A0A363TQ03-F1
#
_cell.length_a   1.000
_cell.length_b   1.000
_cell.length_c   1.000
_cell.angle_alpha   90.00
_cell.angle_beta   90.00
_cell.angle_gamma   90.00
#
_symmetry.space_group_name_H-M   'P 1'
#
loop_
_entity.id
_entity.type
_entity.pdbx_description
1 polymer ?
#
loop_
_entity_poly.entity_id
_entity_poly.type
_entity_poly.pdbx_seq_one_letter_code
_entity_poly.pdbx_strand_id
1 'polypeptide(L)' 'SVWYSESGVGPNTIVRFKPGTKSFSRWSVPSGGGVIRHMAATHRGDIYIACSGVNKVGIVMVNHP' A
#
# COMPACT_ATOMS: atom_id res chain seq x y z
N SER A 1 11.99 5.05 1.40
CA SER A 1 10.96 5.04 0.33
C SER A 1 9.78 5.86 0.77
N VAL A 2 9.00 6.37 -0.17
CA VAL A 2 7.72 7.04 0.11
C VAL A 2 6.60 6.08 -0.28
N TRP A 3 5.57 5.98 0.56
CA TRP A 3 4.39 5.16 0.30
C TRP A 3 3.16 6.04 0.29
N TYR A 4 2.23 5.76 -0.61
CA TYR A 4 0.94 6.44 -0.66
C TYR A 4 -0.16 5.52 -1.19
N SER A 5 -1.40 5.85 -0.85
CA SER A 5 -2.61 5.20 -1.39
C SER A 5 -3.18 6.09 -2.48
N GLU A 6 -3.44 5.51 -3.66
CA GLU A 6 -4.25 6.15 -4.70
C GLU A 6 -5.72 5.85 -4.40
N SER A 7 -6.40 6.83 -3.79
CA SER A 7 -7.84 6.79 -3.52
C SER A 7 -8.67 7.25 -4.72
N GLY A 8 -9.96 6.90 -4.77
CA GLY A 8 -10.87 7.31 -5.85
C GLY A 8 -10.75 6.47 -7.14
N VAL A 9 -9.89 5.44 -7.13
CA VAL A 9 -9.82 4.38 -8.14
C VAL A 9 -10.30 3.06 -7.54
N GLY A 10 -10.88 2.19 -8.38
CA GLY A 10 -11.40 0.88 -7.99
C GLY A 10 -10.65 -0.25 -8.70
N PRO A 11 -9.93 -1.14 -7.98
CA PRO A 11 -9.65 -1.11 -6.54
C PRO A 11 -8.68 0.01 -6.14
N ASN A 12 -8.61 0.38 -4.86
CA ASN A 12 -7.53 1.25 -4.37
C ASN A 12 -6.17 0.59 -4.65
N THR A 13 -5.17 1.45 -4.89
CA THR A 13 -3.81 1.02 -5.18
C THR A 13 -2.87 1.54 -4.11
N ILE A 14 -1.98 0.68 -3.61
CA ILE A 14 -0.83 1.10 -2.82
C ILE A 14 0.37 1.30 -3.75
N VAL A 15 1.03 2.44 -3.61
CA VAL A 15 2.20 2.78 -4.41
C VAL A 15 3.41 3.01 -3.52
N ARG A 16 4.54 2.45 -3.94
CA ARG A 16 5.86 2.72 -3.38
C ARG A 16 6.69 3.52 -4.38
N PHE A 17 7.18 4.67 -3.96
CA PHE A 17 8.15 5.47 -4.69
C PHE A 17 9.56 5.31 -4.07
N LYS A 18 10.56 5.07 -4.92
CA LYS A 18 11.98 5.05 -4.56
C LYS A 18 12.68 6.31 -5.11
N PRO A 19 12.98 7.32 -4.26
CA PRO A 19 13.55 8.59 -4.74
C PRO A 19 14.90 8.44 -5.46
N GLY A 20 15.77 7.56 -4.98
CA GLY A 20 17.11 7.38 -5.56
C GLY A 20 17.10 6.87 -7.00
N THR A 21 16.14 6.00 -7.36
CA THR A 21 16.01 5.42 -8.71
C THR A 21 14.85 6.01 -9.51
N LYS A 22 14.11 6.97 -8.93
CA LYS A 22 12.88 7.55 -9.49
C LYS A 22 11.87 6.50 -9.99
N SER A 23 11.80 5.35 -9.32
CA SER A 23 10.97 4.22 -9.76
C SER A 23 9.77 3.98 -8.85
N PHE A 24 8.73 3.38 -9.44
CA PHE A 24 7.44 3.12 -8.80
C PHE A 24 7.13 1.62 -8.82
N SER A 25 6.55 1.13 -7.73
CA SER A 25 5.93 -0.19 -7.64
C SER A 25 4.50 -0.02 -7.16
N ARG A 26 3.57 -0.80 -7.70
CA ARG A 26 2.13 -0.67 -7.43
C ARG A 26 1.51 -2.02 -7.11
N TRP A 27 0.57 -2.02 -6.19
CA TRP A 27 -0.21 -3.19 -5.80
C TRP A 27 -1.68 -2.81 -5.70
N SER A 28 -2.53 -3.51 -6.44
CA SER A 28 -3.99 -3.44 -6.26
C SER A 28 -4.38 -4.07 -4.93
N VAL A 29 -5.28 -3.43 -4.18
CA VAL A 29 -5.81 -4.00 -2.93
C VAL A 29 -6.94 -4.98 -3.25
N PRO A 30 -6.80 -6.31 -3.01
CA PRO A 30 -7.78 -7.29 -3.46
C PRO A 30 -9.18 -7.10 -2.87
N SER A 31 -9.27 -6.58 -1.65
CA SER A 31 -10.55 -6.24 -1.00
C SER A 31 -11.19 -4.95 -1.52
N GLY A 32 -10.60 -4.31 -2.54
CA GLY A 32 -10.97 -2.98 -3.02
C GLY A 32 -10.41 -1.82 -2.19
N GLY A 33 -9.97 -2.07 -0.95
CA GLY A 33 -9.36 -1.08 -0.05
C GLY A 33 -10.34 -0.11 0.63
N GLY A 34 -11.40 0.31 -0.08
CA GLY A 34 -12.39 1.26 0.41
C GLY A 34 -11.77 2.61 0.80
N VAL A 35 -11.52 2.79 2.09
CA VAL A 35 -10.80 3.97 2.62
C VAL A 35 -9.64 3.46 3.47
N ILE A 36 -8.41 3.73 3.03
CA ILE A 36 -7.20 3.40 3.77
C ILE A 36 -6.89 4.54 4.72
N ARG A 37 -7.12 4.33 6.03
CA ARG A 37 -6.99 5.38 7.05
C ARG A 37 -5.67 5.38 7.79
N HIS A 38 -4.92 4.29 7.71
CA HIS A 38 -3.63 4.17 8.38
C HIS A 38 -2.72 3.19 7.63
N MET A 39 -1.43 3.49 7.69
CA MET A 39 -0.38 2.68 7.09
C MET A 39 0.80 2.59 8.06
N ALA A 40 1.33 1.39 8.29
CA ALA A 40 2.43 1.16 9.23
C ALA A 40 3.52 0.32 8.58
N ALA A 41 4.73 0.86 8.49
CA ALA A 41 5.88 0.17 7.93
C ALA A 41 6.41 -0.89 8.92
N THR A 42 6.82 -2.03 8.38
CA THR A 42 7.54 -3.06 9.13
C THR A 42 9.06 -2.83 9.03
N HIS A 43 9.83 -3.47 9.90
CA HIS A 43 11.30 -3.46 9.85
C HIS A 43 11.86 -4.07 8.54
N ARG A 44 11.12 -4.97 7.89
CA ARG A 44 11.50 -5.55 6.60
C ARG A 44 11.18 -4.62 5.42
N GLY A 45 10.36 -3.59 5.62
CA GLY A 45 9.96 -2.66 4.56
C GLY A 45 8.66 -3.01 3.84
N ASP A 46 7.96 -4.04 4.30
CA ASP A 46 6.54 -4.27 3.99
C ASP A 46 5.66 -3.23 4.71
N ILE A 47 4.41 -3.07 4.29
CA ILE A 47 3.48 -2.10 4.91
C ILE A 47 2.14 -2.73 5.25
N TYR A 48 1.71 -2.58 6.50
CA TYR A 48 0.35 -2.87 6.93
C TYR A 48 -0.58 -1.73 6.55
N ILE A 49 -1.78 -2.06 6.09
CA ILE A 49 -2.80 -1.09 5.67
C ILE A 49 -4.14 -1.39 6.37
N ALA A 50 -4.79 -0.34 6.88
CA ALA A 50 -6.11 -0.45 7.49
C ALA A 50 -7.21 -0.03 6.49
N CYS A 51 -7.86 -1.02 5.87
CA CYS A 51 -8.91 -0.85 4.86
C CYS A 51 -10.28 -0.65 5.54
N SER A 52 -10.48 0.52 6.15
CA SER A 52 -11.60 0.80 7.05
C SER A 52 -12.97 0.72 6.35
N GLY A 53 -13.04 1.15 5.09
CA GLY A 53 -14.30 1.13 4.33
C GLY A 53 -14.82 -0.27 4.00
N VAL A 54 -14.02 -1.31 4.19
CA VAL A 54 -14.36 -2.71 3.86
C VAL A 54 -14.11 -3.68 5.02
N ASN A 55 -13.86 -3.16 6.23
CA ASN A 55 -13.59 -3.94 7.44
C ASN A 55 -12.50 -5.02 7.25
N LYS A 56 -11.33 -4.60 6.72
CA LYS A 56 -10.17 -5.48 6.52
C LYS A 56 -8.86 -4.80 6.94
N VAL A 57 -7.86 -5.62 7.23
CA VAL A 57 -6.45 -5.24 7.31
C VAL A 57 -5.70 -5.99 6.22
N GLY A 58 -4.74 -5.34 5.58
CA GLY A 58 -3.89 -5.95 4.55
C GLY A 58 -2.41 -5.77 4.87
N ILE A 59 -1.58 -6.58 4.23
CA ILE A 59 -0.12 -6.41 4.19
C ILE A 59 0.32 -6.35 2.72
N VAL A 60 1.13 -5.34 2.38
CA VAL A 60 1.81 -5.27 1.09
C VAL A 60 3.22 -5.76 1.28
N MET A 61 3.49 -6.96 0.76
CA MET A 61 4.81 -7.57 0.82
C MET A 61 5.65 -7.10 -0.37
N VAL A 62 6.81 -6.55 -0.08
CA VAL A 62 7.84 -6.28 -1.08
C VAL A 62 8.72 -7.52 -1.13
N ASN A 63 8.97 -8.11 -2.30
CA ASN A 63 9.96 -9.19 -2.39
C ASN A 63 11.31 -8.66 -1.90
N HIS A 64 11.76 -9.23 -0.79
CA HIS A 64 13.08 -9.01 -0.23
C HIS A 64 14.02 -10.01 -0.92
N PRO A 65 15.22 -9.60 -1.36
CA PRO A 65 16.24 -10.55 -1.77
C PRO A 65 16.66 -11.47 -0.62
#